data_AF-A0A9W9KSD1-F1
#
_entry.id   AF-A0A9W9KSD1-F1
#
_cell.length_a   1.000
_cell.length_b   1.000
_cell.length_c   1.000
_cell.angle_alpha   90.00
_cell.angle_beta   90.00
_cell.angle_gamma   90.00
#
_symmetry.space_group_name_H-M   'P 1'
#
loop_
_entity.id
_entity.type
_entity.pdbx_description
1 polymer ?
#
loop_
_entity_poly.entity_id
_entity_poly.type
_entity_poly.pdbx_seq_one_letter_code
_entity_poly.pdbx_strand_id
1 'polypeptide(L)'
;MLFIITRQRSPPKYISLLLLSPSPLAVRTYVEESPSSIKQELVSLTNAYTKKASHKSLTGAKSTVGVVLASIRSDDLSWLRDYCHDTGSTPFVYSGDQKPEPNLLVPANLRGREAPAYLSYVVDFYDNLPDYSIFVHAHPEQWHNDLFGPFTHDTLKNIRFQSVDALGYVNLRCEHNPGCPTGVNPLNPTKIDIEGKDIRAYFADAYQEIFNVPRSEVPKEIGNVCCGQFVVSRGENPRATEGGLSAHFELGGDNETNR
;
A
#
# COMPACT_ATOMS: atom_id res chain seq x y z
N MET A 1 -8.18 -2.40 -8.79
CA MET A 1 -8.71 -1.34 -7.89
C MET A 1 -8.14 -0.02 -8.37
N LEU A 2 -8.94 1.00 -8.66
CA LEU A 2 -8.42 2.28 -9.14
C LEU A 2 -8.27 3.26 -7.97
N PHE A 3 -7.04 3.69 -7.64
CA PHE A 3 -6.82 4.74 -6.64
C PHE A 3 -6.41 6.04 -7.34
N ILE A 4 -7.27 7.06 -7.24
CA ILE A 4 -6.93 8.44 -7.62
C ILE A 4 -7.08 9.29 -6.36
N ILE A 5 -5.94 9.71 -5.80
CA ILE A 5 -5.90 10.53 -4.59
C ILE A 5 -5.85 11.99 -5.03
N THR A 6 -6.97 12.71 -4.93
CA THR A 6 -7.03 14.16 -5.17
C THR A 6 -7.27 14.92 -3.87
N ARG A 7 -6.57 16.05 -3.72
CA ARG A 7 -6.57 16.87 -2.52
C ARG A 7 -7.67 17.93 -2.57
N GLN A 8 -8.80 17.70 -1.90
CA GLN A 8 -9.74 18.79 -1.57
C GLN A 8 -9.38 19.44 -0.22
N ARG A 9 -9.48 20.78 -0.16
CA ARG A 9 -9.12 21.58 1.02
C ARG A 9 -10.35 21.85 1.89
N SER A 10 -10.39 21.36 3.14
CA SER A 10 -10.85 22.09 4.36
C SER A 10 -10.93 21.16 5.61
N PRO A 11 -10.63 21.64 6.84
CA PRO A 11 -10.56 20.79 8.05
C PRO A 11 -11.65 21.05 9.12
N PRO A 12 -11.91 20.09 10.04
CA PRO A 12 -12.46 20.34 11.37
C PRO A 12 -11.38 20.40 12.47
N LYS A 13 -11.76 20.69 13.73
CA LYS A 13 -10.87 21.20 14.80
C LYS A 13 -10.88 20.38 16.11
N TYR A 14 -9.67 20.11 16.65
CA TYR A 14 -9.24 19.88 18.05
C TYR A 14 -10.01 18.93 19.01
N ILE A 15 -9.24 18.12 19.77
CA ILE A 15 -9.10 18.13 21.25
C ILE A 15 -7.93 17.20 21.67
N SER A 16 -7.26 17.47 22.80
CA SER A 16 -6.09 16.72 23.30
C SER A 16 -6.31 16.14 24.70
N LEU A 17 -5.65 15.02 25.02
CA LEU A 17 -5.31 14.64 26.40
C LEU A 17 -3.99 13.82 26.44
N LEU A 18 -3.16 14.07 27.46
CA LEU A 18 -1.80 13.51 27.66
C LEU A 18 -1.74 12.68 28.95
N LEU A 19 -1.02 11.56 28.97
CA LEU A 19 -0.35 10.99 30.16
C LEU A 19 0.92 10.19 29.76
N LEU A 20 1.80 9.96 30.74
CA LEU A 20 3.26 9.72 30.54
C LEU A 20 3.75 8.26 30.79
N SER A 21 5.02 8.05 30.41
CA SER A 21 5.91 6.86 30.47
C SER A 21 6.33 6.42 31.92
N PRO A 22 7.24 5.43 32.18
CA PRO A 22 8.21 4.75 31.30
C PRO A 22 8.51 3.23 31.53
N SER A 23 9.44 2.70 30.72
CA SER A 23 10.10 1.36 30.83
C SER A 23 11.41 1.46 31.67
N PRO A 24 12.02 0.33 32.10
CA PRO A 24 12.97 -0.46 31.26
C PRO A 24 12.89 -2.00 31.55
N LEU A 25 13.71 -2.95 31.07
CA LEU A 25 14.84 -3.06 30.11
C LEU A 25 14.80 -4.47 29.43
N ALA A 26 15.90 -5.02 28.91
CA ALA A 26 15.94 -6.31 28.19
C ALA A 26 17.09 -7.27 28.58
N VAL A 27 16.88 -8.57 28.36
CA VAL A 27 17.89 -9.65 28.27
C VAL A 27 17.54 -10.48 27.03
N ARG A 28 18.52 -10.79 26.17
CA ARG A 28 18.29 -11.45 24.87
C ARG A 28 18.83 -12.88 24.87
N THR A 29 17.94 -13.86 24.91
CA THR A 29 18.20 -15.23 24.47
C THR A 29 17.59 -15.41 23.08
N TYR A 30 18.26 -16.11 22.18
CA TYR A 30 17.67 -16.47 20.88
C TYR A 30 16.60 -17.53 21.12
N VAL A 31 15.34 -17.09 21.12
CA VAL A 31 14.14 -17.91 21.16
C VAL A 31 13.55 -17.93 19.75
N GLU A 32 13.05 -19.07 19.32
CA GLU A 32 12.27 -19.19 18.09
C GLU A 32 10.97 -18.39 18.26
N GLU A 33 10.92 -17.20 17.66
CA GLU A 33 9.85 -16.22 17.91
C GLU A 33 8.52 -16.66 17.31
N SER A 34 7.44 -16.53 18.08
CA SER A 34 6.09 -16.82 17.60
C SER A 34 5.66 -15.76 16.57
N PRO A 35 4.87 -16.12 15.53
CA PRO A 35 4.26 -15.14 14.63
C PRO A 35 3.48 -14.02 15.39
N SER A 36 2.96 -14.32 16.57
CA SER A 36 2.31 -13.36 17.47
C SER A 36 3.27 -12.31 18.03
N SER A 37 4.51 -12.67 18.40
CA SER A 37 5.48 -11.69 18.90
C SER A 37 6.01 -10.78 17.78
N ILE A 38 6.21 -11.32 16.57
CA ILE A 38 6.59 -10.53 15.39
C ILE A 38 5.52 -9.46 15.10
N LYS A 39 4.24 -9.84 15.08
CA LYS A 39 3.12 -8.92 14.85
C LYS A 39 3.00 -7.85 15.96
N GLN A 40 3.26 -8.19 17.22
CA GLN A 40 3.31 -7.22 18.33
C GLN A 40 4.46 -6.20 18.19
N GLU A 41 5.63 -6.63 17.68
CA GLU A 41 6.76 -5.74 17.45
C GLU A 41 6.50 -4.77 16.29
N LEU A 42 5.97 -5.27 15.17
CA LEU A 42 5.56 -4.43 14.03
C LEU A 42 4.57 -3.34 14.48
N VAL A 43 3.55 -3.72 15.26
CA VAL A 43 2.58 -2.77 15.85
C VAL A 43 3.26 -1.76 16.78
N SER A 44 4.31 -2.15 17.50
CA SER A 44 5.06 -1.25 18.37
C SER A 44 5.82 -0.19 17.56
N LEU A 45 6.35 -0.55 16.37
CA LEU A 45 6.96 0.39 15.43
C LEU A 45 5.91 1.38 14.87
N THR A 46 4.74 0.89 14.44
CA THR A 46 3.62 1.76 13.98
C THR A 46 3.21 2.76 15.07
N ASN A 47 3.05 2.29 16.32
CA ASN A 47 2.67 3.14 17.45
C ASN A 47 3.73 4.19 17.80
N ALA A 48 5.02 3.85 17.66
CA ALA A 48 6.11 4.81 17.86
C ALA A 48 6.10 5.91 16.79
N TYR A 49 5.84 5.55 15.53
CA TYR A 49 5.67 6.51 14.43
C TYR A 49 4.50 7.47 14.69
N THR A 50 3.30 6.96 14.98
CA THR A 50 2.09 7.79 15.19
C THR A 50 2.26 8.79 16.34
N LYS A 51 2.92 8.35 17.44
CA LYS A 51 3.29 9.24 18.55
C LYS A 51 4.23 10.35 18.11
N LYS A 52 5.27 10.03 17.33
CA LYS A 52 6.24 11.01 16.82
C LYS A 52 5.61 12.01 15.86
N ALA A 53 4.80 11.54 14.91
CA ALA A 53 4.12 12.38 13.93
C ALA A 53 3.22 13.44 14.59
N SER A 54 2.46 13.02 15.62
CA SER A 54 1.58 13.88 16.43
C SER A 54 2.29 15.07 17.09
N HIS A 55 3.62 15.02 17.30
CA HIS A 55 4.40 16.08 17.93
C HIS A 55 5.03 17.08 16.93
N LYS A 56 4.73 16.99 15.63
CA LYS A 56 5.05 17.97 14.57
C LYS A 56 6.45 18.61 14.64
N SER A 57 7.47 17.83 14.97
CA SER A 57 8.88 18.23 14.88
C SER A 57 9.69 17.17 14.14
N LEU A 58 9.71 17.30 12.82
CA LEU A 58 10.59 16.58 11.90
C LEU A 58 11.52 17.59 11.19
N THR A 59 12.13 18.49 11.96
CA THR A 59 13.14 19.42 11.44
C THR A 59 14.50 18.73 11.38
N GLY A 60 15.00 18.50 10.17
CA GLY A 60 16.31 17.85 9.92
C GLY A 60 16.34 16.31 9.97
N ALA A 61 15.19 15.64 9.94
CA ALA A 61 15.14 14.18 9.96
C ALA A 61 15.43 13.54 8.58
N LYS A 62 16.07 12.35 8.57
CA LYS A 62 16.09 11.42 7.42
C LYS A 62 14.66 11.17 6.95
N SER A 63 14.43 11.13 5.64
CA SER A 63 13.12 10.87 5.04
C SER A 63 12.47 9.63 5.63
N THR A 64 11.18 9.73 5.92
CA THR A 64 10.37 8.68 6.53
C THR A 64 9.78 7.77 5.46
N VAL A 65 9.86 6.46 5.68
CA VAL A 65 9.37 5.42 4.76
C VAL A 65 8.34 4.57 5.49
N GLY A 66 7.16 4.42 4.90
CA GLY A 66 6.13 3.48 5.34
C GLY A 66 6.07 2.25 4.44
N VAL A 67 5.83 1.08 5.02
CA VAL A 67 5.53 -0.16 4.28
C VAL A 67 4.12 -0.63 4.66
N VAL A 68 3.22 -0.70 3.69
CA VAL A 68 1.79 -0.91 3.87
C VAL A 68 1.39 -2.25 3.27
N LEU A 69 0.74 -3.10 4.06
CA LEU A 69 0.23 -4.39 3.60
C LEU A 69 -1.03 -4.85 4.36
N ALA A 70 -1.84 -5.68 3.70
CA ALA A 70 -2.83 -6.51 4.38
C ALA A 70 -2.18 -7.84 4.75
N SER A 71 -2.45 -8.36 5.94
CA SER A 71 -1.96 -9.67 6.40
C SER A 71 -3.05 -10.47 7.09
N ILE A 72 -3.02 -11.79 6.87
CA ILE A 72 -3.80 -12.80 7.59
C ILE A 72 -2.92 -13.53 8.62
N ARG A 73 -3.56 -14.28 9.53
CA ARG A 73 -2.87 -15.03 10.59
C ARG A 73 -1.73 -15.93 10.12
N SER A 74 -1.89 -16.57 8.96
CA SER A 74 -0.92 -17.53 8.42
C SER A 74 0.31 -16.91 7.78
N ASP A 75 0.36 -15.59 7.60
CA ASP A 75 1.53 -14.95 6.97
C ASP A 75 2.70 -14.84 7.96
N ASP A 76 3.87 -15.22 7.48
CA ASP A 76 5.13 -14.87 8.13
C ASP A 76 5.56 -13.45 7.73
N LEU A 77 5.69 -12.58 8.73
CA LEU A 77 6.13 -11.19 8.59
C LEU A 77 7.54 -10.97 9.16
N SER A 78 8.32 -12.04 9.40
CA SER A 78 9.73 -11.98 9.80
C SER A 78 10.55 -11.06 8.89
N TRP A 79 10.39 -11.21 7.57
CA TRP A 79 11.04 -10.39 6.55
C TRP A 79 10.72 -8.89 6.69
N LEU A 80 9.49 -8.55 7.08
CA LEU A 80 9.05 -7.16 7.24
C LEU A 80 9.65 -6.56 8.51
N ARG A 81 9.65 -7.33 9.61
CA ARG A 81 10.29 -6.94 10.88
C ARG A 81 11.77 -6.62 10.63
N ASP A 82 12.47 -7.53 9.97
CA ASP A 82 13.91 -7.40 9.70
C ASP A 82 14.19 -6.21 8.77
N TYR A 83 13.42 -6.05 7.68
CA TYR A 83 13.51 -4.88 6.80
C TYR A 83 13.26 -3.56 7.54
N CYS A 84 12.27 -3.50 8.43
CA CYS A 84 11.95 -2.28 9.18
C CYS A 84 13.07 -1.92 10.17
N HIS A 85 13.67 -2.90 10.85
CA HIS A 85 14.83 -2.68 11.72
C HIS A 85 16.06 -2.20 10.94
N ASP A 86 16.40 -2.87 9.83
CA ASP A 86 17.57 -2.54 9.01
C ASP A 86 17.50 -1.13 8.41
N THR A 87 16.31 -0.70 7.98
CA THR A 87 16.12 0.57 7.24
C THR A 87 15.66 1.75 8.10
N GLY A 88 15.02 1.46 9.23
CA GLY A 88 14.23 2.41 10.01
C GLY A 88 12.84 2.71 9.42
N SER A 89 12.34 1.86 8.52
CA SER A 89 11.00 2.00 7.93
C SER A 89 9.90 1.67 8.94
N THR A 90 8.73 2.27 8.77
CA THR A 90 7.56 2.03 9.62
C THR A 90 6.59 1.06 8.94
N PRO A 91 6.21 -0.06 9.57
CA PRO A 91 5.19 -0.95 9.04
C PRO A 91 3.78 -0.41 9.34
N PHE A 92 2.85 -0.63 8.41
CA PHE A 92 1.42 -0.34 8.53
C PHE A 92 0.65 -1.61 8.10
N VAL A 93 0.49 -2.52 9.06
CA VAL A 93 -0.09 -3.85 8.82
C VAL A 93 -1.57 -3.85 9.20
N TYR A 94 -2.42 -4.06 8.21
CA TYR A 94 -3.86 -4.22 8.39
C TYR A 94 -4.26 -5.70 8.40
N SER A 95 -5.19 -6.08 9.27
CA SER A 95 -5.69 -7.45 9.34
C SER A 95 -6.70 -7.74 8.22
N GLY A 96 -6.43 -8.77 7.42
CA GLY A 96 -7.36 -9.34 6.43
C GLY A 96 -8.35 -10.36 7.00
N ASP A 97 -8.12 -10.85 8.21
CA ASP A 97 -9.02 -11.80 8.89
C ASP A 97 -10.39 -11.20 9.27
N GLN A 98 -11.46 -11.97 9.04
CA GLN A 98 -12.84 -11.64 9.47
C GLN A 98 -12.97 -11.38 10.98
N LYS A 99 -12.10 -11.97 11.79
CA LYS A 99 -11.87 -11.59 13.19
C LYS A 99 -10.46 -11.02 13.26
N PRO A 100 -10.28 -9.69 13.34
CA PRO A 100 -8.95 -9.10 13.31
C PRO A 100 -8.00 -9.67 14.37
N GLU A 101 -6.71 -9.76 14.03
CA GLU A 101 -5.71 -10.06 15.05
C GLU A 101 -5.55 -8.90 16.04
N PRO A 102 -5.31 -9.18 17.34
CA PRO A 102 -5.14 -8.13 18.33
C PRO A 102 -4.03 -7.14 17.95
N ASN A 103 -4.38 -5.85 18.01
CA ASN A 103 -3.49 -4.71 17.81
C ASN A 103 -3.01 -4.44 16.36
N LEU A 104 -3.31 -5.31 15.37
CA LEU A 104 -3.18 -4.92 13.96
C LEU A 104 -4.19 -3.81 13.61
N LEU A 105 -3.89 -3.04 12.57
CA LEU A 105 -4.83 -2.06 12.04
C LEU A 105 -6.05 -2.78 11.43
N VAL A 106 -7.23 -2.17 11.51
CA VAL A 106 -8.48 -2.79 11.02
C VAL A 106 -9.01 -1.98 9.84
N PRO A 107 -9.13 -2.56 8.64
CA PRO A 107 -9.59 -1.82 7.48
C PRO A 107 -11.10 -1.57 7.55
N ALA A 108 -11.57 -0.50 6.90
CA ALA A 108 -12.98 -0.12 6.90
C ALA A 108 -13.93 -1.19 6.31
N ASN A 109 -13.39 -2.11 5.50
CA ASN A 109 -14.08 -3.32 5.02
C ASN A 109 -13.04 -4.41 4.64
N LEU A 110 -13.49 -5.60 4.26
CA LEU A 110 -12.62 -6.74 3.87
C LEU A 110 -12.81 -7.19 2.41
N ARG A 111 -13.45 -6.38 1.55
CA ARG A 111 -13.75 -6.76 0.16
C ARG A 111 -12.70 -6.20 -0.80
N GLY A 112 -11.96 -7.08 -1.46
CA GLY A 112 -10.94 -6.71 -2.45
C GLY A 112 -9.49 -6.93 -2.00
N ARG A 113 -9.23 -8.01 -1.25
CA ARG A 113 -7.89 -8.44 -0.81
C ARG A 113 -7.13 -7.32 -0.07
N GLU A 114 -6.02 -6.82 -0.61
CA GLU A 114 -5.19 -5.77 -0.03
C GLU A 114 -5.80 -4.37 -0.14
N ALA A 115 -6.72 -4.16 -1.10
CA ALA A 115 -7.19 -2.83 -1.43
C ALA A 115 -7.89 -2.07 -0.28
N PRO A 116 -8.69 -2.72 0.60
CA PRO A 116 -9.24 -2.06 1.78
C PRO A 116 -8.16 -1.63 2.78
N ALA A 117 -7.07 -2.38 2.93
CA ALA A 117 -5.94 -1.98 3.77
C ALA A 117 -5.27 -0.72 3.21
N TYR A 118 -4.97 -0.72 1.91
CA TYR A 118 -4.34 0.43 1.24
C TYR A 118 -5.23 1.68 1.31
N LEU A 119 -6.54 1.53 1.10
CA LEU A 119 -7.48 2.66 1.22
C LEU A 119 -7.58 3.17 2.67
N SER A 120 -7.70 2.26 3.63
CA SER A 120 -7.79 2.63 5.06
C SER A 120 -6.51 3.34 5.51
N TYR A 121 -5.34 2.87 5.08
CA TYR A 121 -4.06 3.54 5.33
C TYR A 121 -4.05 5.00 4.85
N VAL A 122 -4.48 5.26 3.61
CA VAL A 122 -4.50 6.63 3.06
C VAL A 122 -5.45 7.53 3.85
N VAL A 123 -6.57 7.00 4.36
CA VAL A 123 -7.54 7.74 5.18
C VAL A 123 -7.02 7.96 6.61
N ASP A 124 -6.60 6.89 7.30
CA ASP A 124 -6.19 6.89 8.71
C ASP A 124 -4.94 7.75 8.95
N PHE A 125 -4.04 7.80 7.97
CA PHE A 125 -2.75 8.49 8.08
C PHE A 125 -2.63 9.74 7.19
N TYR A 126 -3.71 10.23 6.56
CA TYR A 126 -3.67 11.31 5.56
C TYR A 126 -2.78 12.51 5.94
N ASP A 127 -2.99 13.08 7.14
CA ASP A 127 -2.23 14.24 7.65
C ASP A 127 -0.81 13.89 8.15
N ASN A 128 -0.54 12.60 8.35
CA ASN A 128 0.67 12.05 8.96
C ASN A 128 1.37 11.02 8.05
N LEU A 129 1.14 11.07 6.74
CA LEU A 129 1.80 10.18 5.78
C LEU A 129 3.33 10.32 5.91
N PRO A 130 4.10 9.22 5.81
CA PRO A 130 5.55 9.28 5.63
C PRO A 130 5.91 10.00 4.34
N ASP A 131 7.18 10.35 4.15
CA ASP A 131 7.65 10.96 2.90
C ASP A 131 7.48 10.02 1.70
N TYR A 132 7.61 8.71 1.93
CA TYR A 132 7.32 7.66 0.95
C TYR A 132 6.45 6.55 1.55
N SER A 133 5.43 6.12 0.81
CA SER A 133 4.60 4.97 1.17
C SER A 133 4.80 3.87 0.12
N ILE A 134 5.31 2.72 0.57
CA ILE A 134 5.53 1.51 -0.20
C ILE A 134 4.34 0.57 0.08
N PHE A 135 3.68 0.10 -0.97
CA PHE A 135 2.57 -0.84 -0.90
C PHE A 135 3.03 -2.19 -1.46
N VAL A 136 2.83 -3.26 -0.71
CA VAL A 136 3.33 -4.62 -1.02
C VAL A 136 2.37 -5.70 -0.50
N HIS A 137 2.52 -6.93 -0.98
CA HIS A 137 1.84 -8.11 -0.44
C HIS A 137 2.55 -8.62 0.84
N ALA A 138 1.83 -9.35 1.70
CA ALA A 138 2.39 -9.92 2.94
C ALA A 138 3.41 -11.03 2.69
N HIS A 139 3.21 -11.84 1.65
CA HIS A 139 4.06 -13.00 1.38
C HIS A 139 5.43 -12.55 0.83
N PRO A 140 6.57 -12.98 1.41
CA PRO A 140 7.90 -12.49 1.04
C PRO A 140 8.30 -12.81 -0.40
N GLU A 141 7.79 -13.88 -0.98
CA GLU A 141 8.09 -14.32 -2.35
C GLU A 141 6.93 -13.94 -3.28
N GLN A 142 7.22 -13.27 -4.39
CA GLN A 142 6.23 -12.84 -5.38
C GLN A 142 6.73 -13.15 -6.80
N TRP A 143 5.88 -13.80 -7.59
CA TRP A 143 6.18 -14.16 -8.98
C TRP A 143 6.42 -12.95 -9.90
N HIS A 144 5.92 -11.78 -9.50
CA HIS A 144 6.02 -10.52 -10.25
C HIS A 144 7.14 -9.59 -9.75
N ASN A 145 7.94 -10.00 -8.76
CA ASN A 145 9.22 -9.34 -8.48
C ASN A 145 10.25 -9.85 -9.51
N ASP A 146 10.84 -8.94 -10.27
CA ASP A 146 11.61 -9.27 -11.48
C ASP A 146 13.11 -8.99 -11.34
N LEU A 147 13.50 -7.71 -11.22
CA LEU A 147 14.88 -7.27 -11.41
C LEU A 147 15.86 -7.79 -10.34
N PHE A 148 15.36 -8.12 -9.15
CA PHE A 148 16.16 -8.53 -7.99
C PHE A 148 15.82 -9.94 -7.48
N GLY A 149 15.15 -10.76 -8.31
CA GLY A 149 14.61 -12.06 -7.90
C GLY A 149 13.26 -11.95 -7.20
N PRO A 150 12.68 -13.07 -6.76
CA PRO A 150 11.27 -13.12 -6.36
C PRO A 150 11.01 -12.52 -4.98
N PHE A 151 12.04 -12.24 -4.17
CA PHE A 151 11.85 -11.76 -2.80
C PHE A 151 11.61 -10.25 -2.73
N THR A 152 10.50 -9.85 -2.11
CA THR A 152 10.11 -8.44 -1.97
C THR A 152 11.18 -7.62 -1.26
N HIS A 153 11.83 -8.19 -0.24
CA HIS A 153 12.86 -7.50 0.54
C HIS A 153 14.09 -7.07 -0.29
N ASP A 154 14.45 -7.80 -1.33
CA ASP A 154 15.56 -7.43 -2.25
C ASP A 154 15.14 -6.30 -3.18
N THR A 155 13.89 -6.31 -3.66
CA THR A 155 13.30 -5.21 -4.42
C THR A 155 13.27 -3.93 -3.59
N LEU A 156 12.82 -3.99 -2.33
CA LEU A 156 12.71 -2.81 -1.46
C LEU A 156 14.07 -2.17 -1.14
N LYS A 157 15.13 -2.96 -0.97
CA LYS A 157 16.50 -2.47 -0.75
C LYS A 157 17.06 -1.65 -1.93
N ASN A 158 16.51 -1.81 -3.13
CA ASN A 158 17.00 -1.19 -4.37
C ASN A 158 16.14 -0.01 -4.85
N ILE A 159 15.12 0.42 -4.10
CA ILE A 159 14.27 1.56 -4.45
C ILE A 159 15.11 2.85 -4.53
N ARG A 160 15.05 3.51 -5.70
CA ARG A 160 15.63 4.85 -5.90
C ARG A 160 14.58 5.90 -5.62
N PHE A 161 14.53 6.38 -4.39
CA PHE A 161 13.56 7.38 -3.95
C PHE A 161 13.57 8.68 -4.79
N GLN A 162 14.71 9.05 -5.39
CA GLN A 162 14.79 10.18 -6.33
C GLN A 162 13.93 9.97 -7.60
N SER A 163 13.73 8.72 -8.04
CA SER A 163 12.80 8.40 -9.12
C SER A 163 11.35 8.55 -8.67
N VAL A 164 11.06 8.22 -7.41
CA VAL A 164 9.73 8.41 -6.80
C VAL A 164 9.41 9.89 -6.68
N ASP A 165 10.33 10.71 -6.18
CA ASP A 165 10.21 12.19 -6.16
C ASP A 165 9.96 12.77 -7.57
N ALA A 166 10.65 12.25 -8.58
CA ALA A 166 10.57 12.76 -9.95
C ALA A 166 9.24 12.43 -10.66
N LEU A 167 8.55 11.37 -10.22
CA LEU A 167 7.35 10.83 -10.88
C LEU A 167 6.08 10.91 -10.02
N GLY A 168 6.21 11.05 -8.70
CA GLY A 168 5.13 10.94 -7.71
C GLY A 168 4.72 9.50 -7.39
N TYR A 169 4.90 8.59 -8.34
CA TYR A 169 4.51 7.17 -8.29
C TYR A 169 5.52 6.32 -9.09
N VAL A 170 5.85 5.13 -8.59
CA VAL A 170 6.67 4.12 -9.26
C VAL A 170 6.07 2.72 -8.96
N ASN A 171 5.77 1.93 -10.00
CA ASN A 171 5.47 0.50 -9.82
C ASN A 171 6.79 -0.24 -9.50
N LEU A 172 6.77 -1.22 -8.57
CA LEU A 172 7.95 -1.98 -8.20
C LEU A 172 8.35 -3.05 -9.23
N ARG A 173 7.42 -3.46 -10.10
CA ARG A 173 7.67 -4.30 -11.27
C ARG A 173 8.21 -3.44 -12.43
N CYS A 174 9.26 -3.92 -13.07
CA CYS A 174 9.88 -3.32 -14.25
C CYS A 174 9.34 -3.92 -15.57
N GLU A 175 8.91 -5.17 -15.55
CA GLU A 175 8.42 -5.92 -16.72
C GLU A 175 7.01 -5.46 -17.13
N HIS A 176 6.88 -5.00 -18.38
CA HIS A 176 5.67 -4.38 -18.93
C HIS A 176 4.54 -5.37 -19.23
N ASN A 177 4.85 -6.66 -19.41
CA ASN A 177 3.86 -7.70 -19.63
C ASN A 177 3.56 -8.46 -18.32
N PRO A 178 2.30 -8.58 -17.85
CA PRO A 178 1.07 -8.09 -18.48
C PRO A 178 0.73 -6.63 -18.08
N GLY A 179 -0.18 -6.04 -18.87
CA GLY A 179 -0.88 -4.78 -18.54
C GLY A 179 -0.47 -3.56 -19.37
N CYS A 180 0.72 -3.55 -19.99
CA CYS A 180 1.16 -2.50 -20.93
C CYS A 180 1.27 -3.01 -22.39
N PRO A 181 0.98 -2.19 -23.41
CA PRO A 181 0.49 -0.79 -23.32
C PRO A 181 -1.00 -0.67 -22.98
N THR A 182 -1.77 -1.76 -23.09
CA THR A 182 -3.22 -1.80 -22.81
C THR A 182 -3.55 -3.10 -22.07
N GLY A 183 -3.98 -3.00 -20.81
CA GLY A 183 -4.42 -4.12 -19.97
C GLY A 183 -5.93 -4.26 -19.90
N VAL A 184 -6.65 -3.12 -19.94
CA VAL A 184 -8.12 -3.07 -19.85
C VAL A 184 -8.69 -2.25 -21.01
N ASN A 185 -9.82 -2.73 -21.56
CA ASN A 185 -10.65 -2.01 -22.53
C ASN A 185 -12.03 -1.72 -21.89
N PRO A 186 -12.17 -0.69 -21.02
CA PRO A 186 -13.34 -0.55 -20.15
C PRO A 186 -14.70 -0.52 -20.87
N LEU A 187 -14.72 0.06 -22.07
CA LEU A 187 -15.92 0.18 -22.90
C LEU A 187 -16.19 -1.03 -23.82
N ASN A 188 -15.24 -1.96 -23.92
CA ASN A 188 -15.30 -3.13 -24.80
C ASN A 188 -14.59 -4.34 -24.15
N PRO A 189 -15.12 -4.87 -23.04
CA PRO A 189 -14.56 -6.06 -22.38
C PRO A 189 -14.67 -7.30 -23.27
N THR A 190 -13.74 -8.24 -23.11
CA THR A 190 -13.73 -9.47 -23.91
C THR A 190 -14.82 -10.45 -23.46
N LYS A 191 -15.12 -11.43 -24.31
CA LYS A 191 -16.03 -12.54 -23.96
C LYS A 191 -15.54 -13.31 -22.72
N ILE A 192 -14.22 -13.46 -22.56
CA ILE A 192 -13.59 -14.11 -21.40
C ILE A 192 -13.84 -13.31 -20.13
N ASP A 193 -13.69 -11.97 -20.19
CA ASP A 193 -13.94 -11.10 -19.04
C ASP A 193 -15.41 -11.19 -18.59
N ILE A 194 -16.34 -11.17 -19.54
CA ILE A 194 -17.79 -11.24 -19.28
C ILE A 194 -18.18 -12.61 -18.70
N GLU A 195 -17.74 -13.72 -19.32
CA GLU A 195 -18.08 -15.08 -18.89
C GLU A 195 -17.42 -15.45 -17.56
N GLY A 196 -16.19 -14.99 -17.33
CA GLY A 196 -15.45 -15.13 -16.07
C GLY A 196 -15.93 -14.20 -14.95
N LYS A 197 -16.80 -13.22 -15.25
CA LYS A 197 -17.20 -12.12 -14.34
C LYS A 197 -16.00 -11.35 -13.78
N ASP A 198 -14.98 -11.17 -14.63
CA ASP A 198 -13.77 -10.43 -14.33
C ASP A 198 -14.11 -8.95 -14.04
N ILE A 199 -13.34 -8.31 -13.15
CA ILE A 199 -13.51 -6.88 -12.84
C ILE A 199 -13.41 -5.99 -14.08
N ARG A 200 -12.66 -6.42 -15.10
CA ARG A 200 -12.54 -5.75 -16.40
C ARG A 200 -13.88 -5.64 -17.15
N ALA A 201 -14.80 -6.59 -16.97
CA ALA A 201 -16.15 -6.53 -17.53
C ALA A 201 -17.02 -5.43 -16.92
N TYR A 202 -16.73 -5.03 -15.68
CA TYR A 202 -17.49 -4.02 -14.92
C TYR A 202 -16.73 -2.70 -14.76
N PHE A 203 -15.56 -2.55 -15.41
CA PHE A 203 -14.65 -1.44 -15.17
C PHE A 203 -15.26 -0.07 -15.50
N ALA A 204 -15.97 0.06 -16.63
CA ALA A 204 -16.62 1.32 -17.00
C ALA A 204 -17.68 1.76 -15.98
N ASP A 205 -18.38 0.82 -15.36
CA ASP A 205 -19.43 1.13 -14.38
C ASP A 205 -18.78 1.55 -13.06
N ALA A 206 -17.76 0.81 -12.59
CA ALA A 206 -16.96 1.21 -11.45
C ALA A 206 -16.27 2.58 -11.63
N TYR A 207 -15.79 2.90 -12.84
CA TYR A 207 -15.17 4.20 -13.13
C TYR A 207 -16.18 5.36 -13.05
N GLN A 208 -17.37 5.20 -13.64
CA GLN A 208 -18.45 6.19 -13.56
C GLN A 208 -18.86 6.46 -12.11
N GLU A 209 -19.03 5.42 -11.29
CA GLU A 209 -19.38 5.53 -9.86
C GLU A 209 -18.28 6.19 -9.03
N ILE A 210 -17.01 5.79 -9.21
CA ILE A 210 -15.89 6.32 -8.40
C ILE A 210 -15.60 7.79 -8.73
N PHE A 211 -15.70 8.20 -9.99
CA PHE A 211 -15.38 9.58 -10.42
C PHE A 211 -16.60 10.48 -10.58
N ASN A 212 -17.82 9.93 -10.48
CA ASN A 212 -19.06 10.64 -10.75
C ASN A 212 -19.04 11.33 -12.13
N VAL A 213 -18.69 10.55 -13.16
CA VAL A 213 -18.56 10.97 -14.56
C VAL A 213 -19.48 10.16 -15.49
N PRO A 214 -19.94 10.72 -16.61
CA PRO A 214 -20.70 9.97 -17.61
C PRO A 214 -19.84 8.95 -18.37
N ARG A 215 -20.47 7.92 -18.94
CA ARG A 215 -19.80 6.87 -19.74
C ARG A 215 -18.91 7.41 -20.88
N SER A 216 -19.20 8.59 -21.40
CA SER A 216 -18.41 9.27 -22.45
C SER A 216 -17.03 9.73 -21.99
N GLU A 217 -16.80 9.88 -20.68
CA GLU A 217 -15.52 10.27 -20.09
C GLU A 217 -14.70 9.06 -19.58
N VAL A 218 -15.26 7.85 -19.65
CA VAL A 218 -14.53 6.61 -19.35
C VAL A 218 -13.43 6.41 -20.41
N PRO A 219 -12.16 6.19 -20.03
CA PRO A 219 -11.10 5.89 -20.98
C PRO A 219 -11.40 4.66 -21.84
N LYS A 220 -11.10 4.74 -23.13
CA LYS A 220 -11.29 3.62 -24.08
C LYS A 220 -10.36 2.44 -23.79
N GLU A 221 -9.13 2.77 -23.40
CA GLU A 221 -8.03 1.87 -23.12
C GLU A 221 -7.34 2.35 -21.84
N ILE A 222 -6.92 1.40 -21.00
CA ILE A 222 -6.12 1.65 -19.80
C ILE A 222 -4.96 0.67 -19.80
N GLY A 223 -3.74 1.19 -19.66
CA GLY A 223 -2.53 0.42 -19.49
C GLY A 223 -1.82 0.79 -18.20
N ASN A 224 -1.39 -0.23 -17.46
CA ASN A 224 -0.49 -0.10 -16.33
C ASN A 224 0.36 -1.36 -16.26
N VAL A 225 1.59 -1.25 -15.77
CA VAL A 225 2.36 -2.42 -15.37
C VAL A 225 1.54 -3.19 -14.33
N CYS A 226 1.42 -4.52 -14.49
CA CYS A 226 0.64 -5.35 -13.58
C CYS A 226 1.06 -5.21 -12.12
N CYS A 227 0.08 -5.57 -11.27
CA CYS A 227 0.29 -6.15 -9.95
C CYS A 227 0.48 -5.09 -8.86
N GLY A 228 0.08 -5.45 -7.64
CA GLY A 228 -0.32 -4.49 -6.59
C GLY A 228 0.81 -3.77 -5.86
N GLN A 229 2.06 -3.83 -6.33
CA GLN A 229 3.23 -3.37 -5.59
C GLN A 229 3.84 -2.09 -6.17
N PHE A 230 3.93 -1.03 -5.36
CA PHE A 230 4.31 0.30 -5.83
C PHE A 230 4.78 1.21 -4.69
N VAL A 231 5.36 2.35 -5.04
CA VAL A 231 5.80 3.40 -4.13
C VAL A 231 5.24 4.74 -4.56
N VAL A 232 4.77 5.54 -3.62
CA VAL A 232 4.39 6.94 -3.83
C VAL A 232 5.18 7.87 -2.93
N SER A 233 5.44 9.09 -3.40
CA SER A 233 5.90 10.19 -2.57
C SER A 233 4.72 10.98 -2.01
N ARG A 234 4.82 11.47 -0.78
CA ARG A 234 3.83 12.39 -0.18
C ARG A 234 3.80 13.78 -0.82
N GLY A 235 4.89 14.19 -1.47
CA GLY A 235 5.01 15.51 -2.11
C GLY A 235 4.09 15.67 -3.32
N GLU A 236 3.60 16.90 -3.54
CA GLU A 236 2.93 17.25 -4.79
C GLU A 236 3.96 17.21 -5.94
N ASN A 237 3.75 16.35 -6.95
CA ASN A 237 4.59 16.34 -8.15
C ASN A 237 4.27 17.59 -9.01
N PRO A 238 5.18 18.56 -9.18
CA PRO A 238 4.92 19.76 -9.96
C PRO A 238 4.75 19.50 -11.47
N ARG A 239 5.05 18.28 -11.96
CA ARG A 239 4.79 17.87 -13.35
C ARG A 239 3.44 17.16 -13.55
N ALA A 240 2.67 16.90 -12.48
CA ALA A 240 1.32 16.33 -12.57
C ALA A 240 0.23 17.37 -12.91
N THR A 241 0.61 18.57 -13.35
CA THR A 241 -0.27 19.73 -13.50
C THR A 241 -0.97 19.86 -14.85
N GLU A 242 -0.66 19.02 -15.85
CA GLU A 242 -1.35 19.01 -17.17
C GLU A 242 -2.10 17.70 -17.47
N GLY A 243 -2.15 16.79 -16.50
CA GLY A 243 -2.95 15.57 -16.55
C GLY A 243 -2.89 14.91 -15.18
N GLY A 244 -4.05 14.79 -14.51
CA GLY A 244 -4.11 14.32 -13.13
C GLY A 244 -3.42 12.96 -12.96
N LEU A 245 -2.67 12.80 -11.85
CA LEU A 245 -1.90 11.59 -11.58
C LEU A 245 -2.84 10.39 -11.35
N SER A 246 -3.17 9.69 -12.44
CA SER A 246 -4.06 8.53 -12.42
C SER A 246 -3.24 7.26 -12.30
N ALA A 247 -3.03 6.81 -11.07
CA ALA A 247 -2.43 5.51 -10.82
C ALA A 247 -3.50 4.42 -11.05
N HIS A 248 -3.36 3.66 -12.13
CA HIS A 248 -4.25 2.54 -12.44
C HIS A 248 -3.64 1.25 -11.88
N PHE A 249 -4.42 0.50 -11.10
CA PHE A 249 -3.98 -0.77 -10.51
C PHE A 249 -4.89 -1.90 -10.97
N GLU A 250 -4.32 -2.73 -11.82
CA GLU A 250 -4.80 -4.09 -12.00
C GLU A 250 -4.27 -4.93 -10.83
N LEU A 251 -5.13 -5.20 -9.86
CA LEU A 251 -4.94 -6.34 -8.97
C LEU A 251 -5.17 -7.55 -9.87
N GLY A 252 -4.07 -8.10 -10.38
CA GLY A 252 -4.12 -9.34 -11.14
C GLY A 252 -4.84 -10.39 -10.31
N GLY A 253 -5.63 -11.23 -10.98
CA GLY A 253 -6.12 -12.44 -10.35
C GLY A 253 -4.94 -13.37 -10.11
N ASP A 254 -4.24 -13.19 -8.99
CA ASP A 254 -3.24 -14.16 -8.55
C ASP A 254 -3.92 -15.52 -8.50
N ASN A 255 -3.31 -16.49 -9.17
CA ASN A 255 -3.83 -17.85 -9.26
C ASN A 255 -3.60 -18.64 -7.95
N GLU A 256 -3.65 -17.93 -6.81
CA GLU A 256 -3.90 -18.46 -5.48
C GLU A 256 -5.36 -18.94 -5.37
N THR A 257 -5.74 -19.87 -6.24
CA THR A 257 -7.02 -20.59 -6.15
C THR A 257 -6.99 -21.62 -5.02
N ASN A 258 -6.63 -21.22 -3.79
CA ASN A 258 -6.78 -22.03 -2.59
C ASN A 258 -6.59 -21.31 -1.22
N ARG A 259 -6.99 -20.04 -1.07
CA ARG A 259 -7.05 -19.35 0.24
C ARG A 259 -8.33 -18.52 0.38
#